data_AF-M0LVC7-F1
#
_entry.id   AF-M0LVC7-F1
#
_cell.length_a   1.000
_cell.length_b   1.000
_cell.length_c   1.000
_cell.angle_alpha   90.00
_cell.angle_beta   90.00
_cell.angle_gamma   90.00
#
_symmetry.space_group_name_H-M   'P 1'
#
loop_
_entity.id
_entity.type
_entity.pdbx_description
1 polymer ?
#
loop_
_entity_poly.entity_id
_entity_poly.type
_entity_poly.pdbx_seq_one_letter_code
_entity_poly.pdbx_strand_id
1 'polypeptide(L)' 'MAGSDRGRDRRQDREGFREGLESSSGDPRVVLVLNAVLSATFAWLLVWAGDLIGAVALTTRNVAVVAIGLFVLALVIAES' A
#
# COMPACT_ATOMS: atom_id res chain seq x y z
N MET A 1 41.41 -18.44 -20.18
CA MET A 1 40.05 -17.91 -20.44
C MET A 1 39.12 -18.37 -19.34
N ALA A 2 38.95 -17.59 -18.27
CA ALA A 2 38.04 -17.90 -17.16
C ALA A 2 37.47 -16.58 -16.63
N GLY A 3 36.40 -16.10 -17.25
CA GLY A 3 35.83 -14.79 -16.91
C GLY A 3 34.43 -14.50 -17.46
N SER A 4 33.83 -15.42 -18.23
CA SER A 4 32.52 -15.22 -18.88
C SER A 4 31.34 -15.85 -18.14
N ASP A 5 31.57 -16.69 -17.12
CA ASP A 5 30.48 -17.45 -16.48
C ASP A 5 29.72 -16.66 -15.40
N ARG A 6 30.42 -15.87 -14.57
CA ARG A 6 29.78 -15.04 -13.53
C ARG A 6 28.91 -13.89 -14.06
N GLY A 7 28.98 -13.61 -15.37
CA GLY A 7 28.22 -12.54 -16.03
C GLY A 7 26.84 -12.98 -16.51
N ARG A 8 26.61 -14.28 -16.70
CA ARG A 8 25.33 -14.82 -17.17
C ARG A 8 24.35 -15.06 -16.02
N ASP A 9 24.82 -15.59 -14.89
CA ASP A 9 23.98 -15.80 -13.70
C ASP A 9 23.33 -14.50 -13.20
N ARG A 10 24.09 -13.39 -13.16
CA ARG A 10 23.54 -12.09 -12.75
C ARG A 10 22.57 -11.46 -13.74
N ARG A 11 22.60 -11.87 -15.02
CA ARG A 11 21.60 -11.43 -16.01
C ARG A 11 20.35 -12.29 -15.92
N GLN A 12 20.52 -13.60 -15.77
CA GLN A 12 19.43 -14.55 -15.64
C GLN A 12 18.63 -14.33 -14.34
N ASP A 13 19.29 -14.03 -13.22
CA ASP A 13 18.61 -13.59 -12.00
C ASP A 13 17.84 -12.30 -12.23
N ARG A 14 18.45 -11.28 -12.86
CA ARG A 14 17.79 -9.99 -13.12
C ARG A 14 16.61 -10.10 -14.09
N GLU A 15 16.70 -10.99 -15.07
CA GLU A 15 15.63 -11.30 -16.01
C GLU A 15 14.50 -12.06 -15.30
N GLY A 16 14.81 -13.07 -14.47
CA GLY A 16 13.82 -13.79 -13.67
C GLY A 16 13.12 -12.94 -12.61
N PHE A 17 13.83 -12.00 -11.96
CA PHE A 17 13.21 -11.01 -11.08
C PHE A 17 12.29 -10.05 -11.84
N ARG A 18 12.70 -9.60 -13.04
CA ARG A 18 11.90 -8.70 -13.87
C ARG A 18 10.67 -9.38 -14.45
N GLU A 19 10.77 -10.65 -14.82
CA GLU A 19 9.68 -11.49 -15.29
C GLU A 19 8.71 -11.87 -14.15
N GLY A 20 9.21 -12.03 -12.92
CA GLY A 20 8.39 -12.11 -11.72
C GLY A 20 7.60 -10.82 -11.42
N LEU A 21 8.19 -9.66 -11.71
CA LEU A 21 7.54 -8.35 -11.58
C LEU A 21 6.58 -8.04 -12.75
N GLU A 22 6.88 -8.50 -13.97
CA GLU A 22 6.03 -8.33 -15.16
C GLU A 22 4.85 -9.33 -15.19
N SER A 23 5.04 -10.55 -14.66
CA SER A 23 3.92 -11.49 -14.40
C SER A 23 3.08 -11.08 -13.20
N SER A 24 3.64 -10.26 -12.29
CA SER A 24 2.89 -9.50 -11.29
C SER A 24 2.20 -8.30 -11.97
N SER A 25 1.35 -8.58 -12.95
CA SER A 25 0.19 -7.74 -13.22
C SER A 25 -0.59 -7.69 -11.90
N GLY A 26 -0.27 -6.69 -11.07
CA GLY A 26 -0.57 -6.70 -9.65
C GLY A 26 -2.05 -6.95 -9.45
N ASP A 27 -2.40 -7.98 -8.67
CA ASP A 27 -3.80 -8.31 -8.45
C ASP A 27 -4.50 -7.06 -7.90
N PRO A 28 -5.46 -6.46 -8.64
CA PRO A 28 -6.11 -5.22 -8.23
C PRO A 28 -6.76 -5.33 -6.85
N ARG A 29 -7.06 -6.55 -6.38
CA ARG A 29 -7.55 -6.81 -5.02
C ARG A 29 -6.52 -6.49 -3.95
N VAL A 30 -5.24 -6.74 -4.19
CA VAL A 30 -4.18 -6.46 -3.21
C VAL A 30 -4.06 -4.96 -2.96
N VAL A 31 -4.13 -4.15 -4.02
CA VAL A 31 -4.11 -2.69 -3.91
C VAL A 31 -5.30 -2.18 -3.12
N LEU A 32 -6.50 -2.73 -3.37
CA LEU A 32 -7.71 -2.40 -2.61
C LEU A 32 -7.59 -2.77 -1.13
N VAL A 33 -7.13 -3.98 -0.82
CA VAL A 33 -6.97 -4.44 0.57
C VAL A 33 -5.91 -3.62 1.29
N LEU A 34 -4.77 -3.38 0.66
CA LEU A 34 -3.69 -2.60 1.25
C LEU A 34 -4.15 -1.15 1.50
N ASN A 35 -4.88 -0.55 0.56
CA ASN A 35 -5.45 0.79 0.73
C ASN A 35 -6.44 0.83 1.90
N ALA A 36 -7.30 -0.19 2.04
CA ALA A 36 -8.25 -0.27 3.14
C ALA A 36 -7.52 -0.37 4.50
N VAL A 37 -6.47 -1.19 4.58
CA VAL A 37 -5.63 -1.31 5.78
C VAL A 37 -4.93 0.01 6.10
N LEU A 38 -4.26 0.63 5.13
CA LEU A 38 -3.61 1.93 5.32
C LEU A 38 -4.60 3.00 5.77
N SER A 39 -5.78 3.05 5.14
CA SER A 39 -6.83 4.00 5.48
C SER A 39 -7.36 3.80 6.90
N ALA A 40 -7.55 2.54 7.34
CA ALA A 40 -7.94 2.23 8.71
C ALA A 40 -6.87 2.63 9.72
N THR A 41 -5.59 2.33 9.44
CA THR A 41 -4.46 2.73 10.30
C THR A 41 -4.35 4.25 10.38
N PHE A 42 -4.46 4.96 9.27
CA PHE A 42 -4.35 6.42 9.24
C PHE A 42 -5.56 7.08 9.92
N ALA A 43 -6.76 6.56 9.73
CA ALA A 43 -7.95 7.02 10.43
C ALA A 43 -7.84 6.85 11.94
N TRP A 44 -7.31 5.72 12.42
CA TRP A 44 -7.02 5.55 13.84
C TRP A 44 -6.12 6.67 14.32
N LEU A 45 -4.98 6.92 13.65
CA LEU A 45 -4.03 7.96 14.04
C LEU A 45 -4.67 9.36 14.07
N LEU A 46 -5.47 9.71 13.06
CA LEU A 46 -6.16 11.00 13.01
C LEU A 46 -7.18 11.16 14.13
N VAL A 47 -7.98 10.13 14.40
CA VAL A 47 -8.99 10.17 15.46
C VAL A 47 -8.31 10.19 16.83
N TRP A 48 -7.23 9.44 17.03
CA TRP A 48 -6.43 9.47 18.26
C TRP A 48 -5.81 10.84 18.49
N ALA A 49 -5.23 11.46 17.45
CA ALA A 49 -4.71 12.81 17.54
C ALA A 49 -5.82 13.85 17.81
N GLY A 50 -6.99 13.67 17.19
CA GLY A 50 -8.17 14.51 17.43
C GLY A 50 -8.71 14.39 18.85
N ASP A 51 -8.68 13.20 19.43
CA ASP A 51 -9.09 12.93 20.81
C ASP A 51 -8.14 13.59 21.81
N LEU A 52 -6.83 13.57 21.52
CA LEU A 52 -5.80 14.20 22.34
C LEU A 52 -6.01 15.72 22.49
N ILE A 53 -6.56 16.38 21.47
CA ILE A 53 -6.88 17.82 21.46
C ILE A 53 -8.36 18.13 21.75
N GLY A 54 -9.17 17.10 22.04
CA GLY A 54 -10.60 17.24 22.32
C GLY A 54 -11.48 17.61 21.11
N ALA A 55 -10.97 17.47 19.88
CA ALA A 55 -11.70 17.79 18.66
C ALA A 55 -12.66 16.66 18.22
N VAL A 56 -12.27 15.40 18.40
CA VAL A 56 -13.09 14.25 18.01
C VAL A 56 -12.86 13.08 18.97
N ALA A 57 -13.91 12.42 19.43
CA ALA A 57 -13.77 11.31 20.37
C ALA A 57 -13.18 10.04 19.70
N LEU A 58 -12.28 9.34 20.39
CA LEU A 58 -11.75 8.04 19.92
C LEU A 58 -12.78 6.92 20.06
N THR A 59 -13.66 6.80 19.06
CA THR A 59 -14.68 5.75 18.97
C THR A 59 -14.55 4.96 17.68
N THR A 60 -14.98 3.70 17.68
CA THR A 60 -14.97 2.84 16.49
C THR A 60 -15.74 3.46 15.33
N ARG A 61 -16.84 4.18 15.61
CA ARG A 61 -17.63 4.88 14.60
C ARG A 61 -16.82 6.00 13.93
N ASN A 62 -16.14 6.84 14.70
CA ASN A 62 -15.35 7.95 14.14
C ASN A 62 -14.18 7.43 13.29
N VAL A 63 -13.49 6.40 13.78
CA VAL A 63 -12.43 5.73 13.01
C VAL A 63 -12.98 5.17 11.69
N ALA A 64 -14.13 4.50 11.72
CA ALA A 64 -14.73 3.94 10.50
C ALA A 64 -15.10 5.03 9.48
N VAL A 65 -15.71 6.14 9.92
CA VAL A 65 -16.08 7.27 9.04
C VAL A 65 -14.84 7.89 8.40
N VAL A 66 -13.79 8.17 9.18
CA VAL A 66 -12.54 8.73 8.67
C VAL A 66 -11.83 7.74 7.73
N ALA A 67 -11.81 6.45 8.07
CA ALA A 67 -11.21 5.41 7.25
C ALA A 67 -11.89 5.30 5.88
N ILE A 68 -13.23 5.31 5.85
CA ILE A 68 -13.99 5.29 4.60
C ILE A 68 -13.68 6.54 3.76
N GLY A 69 -13.65 7.73 4.38
CA GLY A 69 -13.33 8.97 3.70
C GLY A 69 -11.94 8.95 3.06
N LEU A 70 -10.93 8.48 3.80
CA LEU A 70 -9.55 8.35 3.31
C LEU A 70 -9.43 7.29 2.22
N PHE A 71 -10.12 6.16 2.36
CA PHE A 71 -10.13 5.10 1.38
C PHE A 71 -10.68 5.58 0.04
N VAL A 72 -11.82 6.29 0.07
CA VAL A 72 -12.43 6.89 -1.12
C VAL A 72 -11.52 7.96 -1.71
N LEU A 73 -10.94 8.84 -0.88
CA LEU A 73 -10.01 9.86 -1.35
C LEU A 73 -8.79 9.24 -2.05
N ALA A 74 -8.22 8.19 -1.48
CA ALA A 74 -7.09 7.47 -2.07
C ALA A 74 -7.46 6.80 -3.39
N LEU A 75 -8.67 6.26 -3.53
CA LEU A 75 -9.16 5.74 -4.81
C LEU A 75 -9.28 6.84 -5.86
N VAL A 76 -9.83 8.00 -5.49
CA VAL A 76 -9.94 9.14 -6.41
C VAL A 76 -8.57 9.61 -6.89
N ILE A 77 -7.59 9.70 -5.98
CA ILE A 77 -6.21 10.09 -6.33
C ILE A 77 -5.53 9.03 -7.19
N ALA A 78 -5.81 7.73 -6.96
CA ALA A 78 -5.24 6.65 -7.75
C ALA A 78 -5.81 6.60 -9.18
N GLU A 79 -7.04 7.08 -9.37
CA GLU A 79 -7.74 7.13 -10.66
C GLU A 79 -7.57 8.48 -11.39
N SER A 80 -6.83 9.46 -10.82
CA SER A 80 -6.61 10.81 -11.38
C SER A 80 -5.25 10.98 -12.04
#